data_AF-A0A9D8GBZ1-F1
#
_entry.id   AF-A0A9D8GBZ1-F1
#
_cell.length_a   1.000
_cell.length_b   1.000
_cell.length_c   1.000
_cell.angle_alpha   90.00
_cell.angle_beta   90.00
_cell.angle_gamma   90.00
#
_symmetry.space_group_name_H-M   'P 1'
#
loop_
_entity.id
_entity.type
_entity.pdbx_description
1 polymer ?
#
loop_
_entity_poly.entity_id
_entity_poly.type
_entity_poly.pdbx_seq_one_letter_code
_entity_poly.pdbx_strand_id
1 'polypeptide(L)'
;MNPLRLLLVPSLVLACAVAGVAADKVQPGERILLADGWLLQSSVLVPQGGERVSTVGYKPQQWLKTSVPSTVLNALVKHGVYPDPR
;
A
#
# COMPACT_ATOMS: atom_id res chain seq x y z
N MET A 1 -6.39 59.98 0.66
CA MET A 1 -5.15 60.74 0.91
C MET A 1 -4.26 59.85 1.76
N ASN A 2 -3.24 59.13 1.30
CA ASN A 2 -2.45 59.09 0.07
C ASN A 2 -1.92 57.62 -0.07
N PRO A 3 -1.19 57.23 -1.11
CA PRO A 3 -1.69 56.26 -2.10
C PRO A 3 -0.73 55.06 -2.30
N LEU A 4 -1.12 54.16 -3.23
CA LEU A 4 -0.24 53.30 -4.03
C LEU A 4 1.01 52.71 -3.36
N ARG A 5 0.94 51.42 -3.02
CA ARG A 5 2.04 50.49 -3.36
C ARG A 5 1.48 49.24 -4.03
N LEU A 6 1.26 49.43 -5.32
CA LEU A 6 1.31 48.42 -6.37
C LEU A 6 2.66 47.68 -6.26
N LEU A 7 2.66 46.45 -5.77
CA LEU A 7 3.73 45.48 -6.08
C LEU A 7 3.07 44.13 -6.40
N LEU A 8 2.70 44.06 -7.68
CA LEU A 8 2.64 42.89 -8.54
C LEU A 8 3.56 41.76 -8.04
N VAL A 9 3.00 40.74 -7.39
CA VAL A 9 3.70 39.47 -7.17
C VAL A 9 3.60 38.72 -8.51
N PRO A 10 4.70 38.50 -9.24
CA PRO A 10 4.63 37.74 -10.48
C PRO A 10 4.26 36.30 -10.14
N SER A 11 3.15 35.83 -10.73
CA SER A 11 2.74 34.43 -10.76
C SER A 11 3.91 33.54 -11.20
N LEU A 12 4.50 32.82 -10.25
CA LEU A 12 5.44 31.74 -10.55
C LEU A 12 4.62 30.52 -10.99
N VAL A 13 4.31 30.46 -12.28
CA VAL A 13 3.76 29.27 -12.93
C VAL A 13 4.82 28.18 -12.87
N LEU A 14 4.70 27.31 -11.86
CA LEU A 14 5.52 26.10 -11.75
C LEU A 14 5.05 25.12 -12.83
N ALA A 15 5.79 25.07 -13.94
CA ALA A 15 5.60 24.06 -14.97
C ALA A 15 5.95 22.68 -14.40
N CYS A 16 4.94 21.98 -13.89
CA CYS A 16 5.03 20.55 -13.61
C CYS A 16 5.21 19.81 -14.94
N ALA A 17 6.46 19.44 -15.27
CA ALA A 17 6.73 18.44 -16.27
C ALA A 17 6.12 17.12 -15.78
N VAL A 18 4.96 16.75 -16.33
CA VAL A 18 4.39 15.42 -16.15
C VAL A 18 5.28 14.46 -16.93
N ALA A 19 6.31 13.94 -16.26
CA ALA A 19 7.05 12.79 -16.75
C ALA A 19 6.03 11.65 -16.86
N GLY A 20 5.66 11.30 -18.09
CA GLY A 20 4.77 10.19 -18.37
C GLY A 20 5.34 8.94 -17.73
N VAL A 21 4.62 8.37 -16.78
CA VAL A 21 4.91 7.05 -16.23
C VAL A 21 4.77 6.08 -17.41
N ALA A 22 5.90 5.56 -17.90
CA ALA A 22 5.87 4.51 -18.89
C ALA A 22 5.13 3.31 -18.27
N ALA A 23 3.95 3.02 -18.78
CA ALA A 23 3.22 1.83 -18.40
C ALA A 23 4.02 0.63 -18.93
N ASP A 24 4.50 -0.20 -17.99
CA ASP A 24 5.20 -1.43 -18.31
C ASP A 24 4.27 -2.32 -19.16
N LYS A 25 4.68 -2.61 -20.40
CA LYS A 25 3.87 -3.42 -21.32
C LYS A 25 4.06 -4.88 -20.94
N VAL A 26 3.09 -5.43 -20.20
CA VAL A 26 3.06 -6.86 -19.86
C VAL A 26 3.10 -7.69 -21.14
N GLN A 27 4.19 -8.44 -21.34
CA GLN A 27 4.38 -9.25 -22.54
C GLN A 27 3.63 -10.59 -22.42
N PRO A 28 3.08 -11.15 -23.51
CA PRO A 28 2.50 -12.48 -23.49
C PRO A 28 3.53 -13.52 -23.02
N GLY A 29 3.26 -14.18 -21.90
CA GLY A 29 4.19 -15.13 -21.26
C GLY A 29 4.95 -14.57 -20.06
N GLU A 30 4.80 -13.29 -19.74
CA GLU A 30 5.32 -12.70 -18.52
C GLU A 30 4.60 -13.27 -17.30
N ARG A 31 5.39 -13.79 -16.35
CA ARG A 31 4.87 -14.39 -15.11
C ARG A 31 5.08 -13.42 -13.97
N ILE A 32 4.01 -13.16 -13.22
CA ILE A 32 4.09 -12.40 -11.98
C ILE A 32 4.24 -13.40 -10.83
N LEU A 33 5.35 -13.31 -10.10
CA LEU A 33 5.54 -14.08 -8.87
C LEU A 33 4.77 -13.41 -7.73
N LEU A 34 3.79 -14.11 -7.16
CA LEU A 34 2.99 -13.64 -6.01
C LEU A 34 3.66 -14.01 -4.68
N ALA A 35 4.98 -13.84 -4.58
CA ALA A 35 5.72 -14.16 -3.35
C ALA A 35 5.45 -13.16 -2.23
N ASP A 36 5.20 -11.90 -2.59
CA ASP A 36 5.16 -10.77 -1.65
C ASP A 36 3.80 -10.07 -1.62
N GLY A 37 3.65 -9.13 -0.68
CA GLY A 37 2.47 -8.26 -0.60
C GLY A 37 1.26 -8.87 0.10
N TRP A 38 1.39 -10.08 0.67
CA TRP A 38 0.31 -10.72 1.39
C TRP A 38 0.07 -10.08 2.75
N LEU A 39 -1.19 -10.10 3.18
CA LEU A 39 -1.63 -9.66 4.50
C LEU A 39 -2.28 -10.84 5.24
N LEU A 40 -2.04 -10.94 6.54
CA LEU A 40 -2.51 -12.04 7.39
C LEU A 40 -3.15 -11.51 8.67
N GLN A 41 -4.28 -12.10 9.06
CA GLN A 41 -4.95 -11.82 10.34
C GLN A 41 -5.73 -13.05 10.82
N SER A 42 -5.90 -13.16 12.14
CA SER A 42 -6.80 -14.13 12.74
C SER A 42 -8.26 -13.77 12.43
N SER A 43 -9.07 -14.74 12.01
CA SER A 43 -10.50 -14.55 11.80
C SER A 43 -11.25 -14.15 13.09
N VAL A 44 -10.70 -14.49 14.27
CA VAL A 44 -11.25 -14.06 15.57
C VAL A 44 -11.27 -12.53 15.70
N LEU A 45 -10.30 -11.84 15.09
CA LEU A 45 -10.20 -10.38 15.12
C LEU A 45 -10.89 -9.70 13.92
N VAL A 46 -11.46 -10.47 13.00
CA VAL A 46 -12.13 -9.99 11.79
C VAL A 46 -13.62 -10.36 11.87
N PRO A 47 -14.48 -9.47 12.40
CA PRO A 47 -15.89 -9.79 12.61
C PRO A 47 -16.71 -9.84 11.30
N GLN A 48 -16.14 -9.40 10.18
CA GLN A 48 -16.80 -9.47 8.88
C GLN A 48 -16.70 -10.86 8.27
N GLY A 49 -17.75 -11.32 7.60
CA GLY A 49 -17.75 -12.59 6.88
C GLY A 49 -16.84 -12.57 5.64
N GLY A 50 -16.52 -13.77 5.14
CA GLY A 50 -15.63 -13.96 3.99
C GLY A 50 -16.12 -13.27 2.70
N GLU A 51 -17.44 -13.18 2.54
CA GLU A 51 -18.09 -12.46 1.44
C GLU A 51 -17.73 -10.98 1.42
N ARG A 52 -17.56 -10.35 2.60
CA ARG A 52 -17.14 -8.95 2.70
C ARG A 52 -15.63 -8.80 2.54
N VAL A 53 -14.84 -9.69 3.16
CA VAL A 53 -13.37 -9.68 3.10
C VAL A 53 -12.85 -9.86 1.68
N SER A 54 -13.56 -10.62 0.84
CA SER A 54 -13.14 -10.94 -0.53
C SER A 54 -13.51 -9.86 -1.56
N THR A 55 -14.00 -8.70 -1.13
CA THR A 55 -14.36 -7.60 -2.03
C THR A 55 -13.16 -6.69 -2.32
N VAL A 56 -13.09 -6.13 -3.52
CA VAL A 56 -12.04 -5.16 -3.93
C VAL A 56 -12.01 -3.93 -3.00
N GLY A 57 -13.15 -3.55 -2.43
CA GLY A 57 -13.26 -2.41 -1.53
C GLY A 57 -12.93 -2.69 -0.06
N TYR A 58 -12.64 -3.94 0.32
CA TYR A 58 -12.27 -4.26 1.70
C TYR A 58 -10.94 -3.61 2.06
N LYS A 59 -10.87 -2.96 3.22
CA LYS A 59 -9.67 -2.30 3.73
C LYS A 59 -9.18 -3.04 4.97
N PRO A 60 -8.17 -3.93 4.84
CA PRO A 60 -7.59 -4.63 5.98
C PRO A 60 -7.02 -3.63 6.99
N GLN A 61 -7.39 -3.79 8.26
CA GLN A 61 -6.91 -2.92 9.34
C GLN A 61 -5.98 -3.71 10.26
N GLN A 62 -4.74 -3.24 10.39
CA GLN A 62 -3.73 -3.85 11.29
C GLN A 62 -3.44 -5.34 10.97
N TRP A 63 -3.57 -5.75 9.71
CA TRP A 63 -3.15 -7.08 9.28
C TRP A 63 -1.62 -7.12 9.13
N LEU A 64 -1.03 -8.27 9.43
CA LEU A 64 0.41 -8.49 9.37
C LEU A 64 0.84 -8.70 7.92
N LYS A 65 1.88 -7.99 7.48
CA LYS A 65 2.50 -8.22 6.16
C LYS A 65 3.31 -9.50 6.17
N THR A 66 3.14 -10.37 5.18
CA THR A 66 3.94 -11.59 5.04
C THR A 66 4.29 -11.86 3.58
N SER A 67 5.20 -12.79 3.36
CA SER A 67 5.48 -13.40 2.07
C SER A 67 5.12 -14.89 2.08
N VAL A 68 5.08 -15.50 0.90
CA VAL A 68 4.88 -16.94 0.70
C VAL A 68 6.10 -17.54 -0.02
N PRO A 69 6.53 -18.77 0.36
CA PRO A 69 5.99 -19.60 1.43
C PRO A 69 6.36 -19.07 2.83
N SER A 70 5.39 -19.09 3.75
CA SER A 70 5.59 -18.86 5.18
C SER A 70 4.48 -19.56 5.96
N THR A 71 4.75 -19.96 7.19
CA THR A 71 3.70 -20.41 8.12
C THR A 71 3.12 -19.22 8.86
N VAL A 72 1.92 -19.42 9.44
CA VAL A 72 1.27 -18.43 10.32
C VAL A 72 2.18 -18.09 11.51
N LEU A 73 2.75 -19.10 12.18
CA LEU A 73 3.66 -18.90 13.32
C LEU A 73 4.90 -18.08 12.93
N ASN A 74 5.53 -18.39 11.79
CA ASN A 74 6.70 -17.65 11.33
C ASN A 74 6.36 -16.17 11.02
N ALA A 75 5.19 -15.89 10.46
CA ALA A 75 4.72 -14.51 10.27
C ALA A 75 4.53 -13.79 11.61
N LEU A 76 3.92 -14.46 12.59
CA LEU A 76 3.69 -13.89 13.93
C LEU A 76 5.01 -13.61 14.68
N VAL A 77 5.99 -14.52 14.60
CA VAL A 77 7.33 -14.33 15.18
C VAL A 77 8.07 -13.16 14.51
N LYS A 78 8.03 -13.06 13.17
CA LYS A 78 8.63 -11.94 12.43
C LYS A 78 8.03 -10.58 12.80
N HIS A 79 6.77 -10.55 13.21
CA HIS A 79 6.08 -9.35 13.70
C HIS A 79 6.18 -9.16 15.22
N GLY A 80 6.96 -10.00 15.92
CA GLY A 80 7.21 -9.88 17.35
C GLY A 80 6.01 -10.22 18.24
N VAL A 81 4.97 -10.84 17.69
CA VAL A 81 3.79 -11.27 18.47
C VAL A 81 4.18 -12.40 19.43
N TYR A 82 5.08 -13.28 18.98
CA TYR A 82 5.67 -14.33 19.80
C TYR A 82 7.20 -14.25 19.74
N PRO A 83 7.90 -14.67 20.81
CA PRO A 83 9.35 -14.81 20.79
C PRO A 83 9.78 -15.89 19.79
N ASP A 84 11.04 -15.84 19.35
CA ASP A 84 11.61 -16.93 18.56
C ASP A 84 11.56 -18.22 19.39
N PRO A 85 10.93 -19.31 18.91
CA PRO A 85 10.82 -20.56 19.65
C PRO A 85 12.12 -21.40 19.66
N ARG A 86 13.20 -20.91 19.05
CA ARG A 86 14.50 -21.60 18.98
C ARG A 86 15.39 -21.39 20.20
#